data_AF-A0A2H3DLN3-F1
#
_entry.id   AF-A0A2H3DLN3-F1
#
_cell.length_a   1.000
_cell.length_b   1.000
_cell.length_c   1.000
_cell.angle_alpha   90.00
_cell.angle_beta   90.00
_cell.angle_gamma   90.00
#
_symmetry.space_group_name_H-M   'P 1'
#
loop_
_entity.id
_entity.type
_entity.pdbx_description
1 polymer ?
#
loop_
_entity_poly.entity_id
_entity_poly.type
_entity_poly.pdbx_seq_one_letter_code
_entity_poly.pdbx_strand_id
1 'polypeptide(L)'
;TQHEFVVITIYYQAIRVPYMREICGPLQSETNMLKLGPLHEKVKSHLHKIIADPDLLLSPDMSYETGSLDGKLWEMPEAIYAVLQCKPQLPHLSPLLVSFCTGALETWE
;
A
#
# COMPACT_ATOMS: atom_id res chain seq x y z
N THR A 1 -1.01 -15.06 11.31
CA THR A 1 -1.12 -14.48 12.68
C THR A 1 -1.70 -13.06 12.62
N GLN A 2 -2.07 -12.42 13.75
CA GLN A 2 -2.67 -11.06 13.76
C GLN A 2 -1.79 -10.00 13.08
N HIS A 3 -0.47 -10.10 13.23
CA HIS A 3 0.49 -9.20 12.58
C HIS A 3 0.41 -9.26 11.05
N GLU A 4 0.35 -10.47 10.48
CA GLU A 4 0.23 -10.66 9.03
C GLU A 4 -1.07 -10.06 8.49
N PHE A 5 -2.18 -10.24 9.20
CA PHE A 5 -3.47 -9.68 8.77
C PHE A 5 -3.41 -8.15 8.69
N VAL A 6 -2.85 -7.51 9.70
CA VAL A 6 -2.66 -6.05 9.76
C VAL A 6 -1.82 -5.55 8.59
N VAL A 7 -0.69 -6.21 8.29
CA VAL A 7 0.18 -5.85 7.16
C VAL A 7 -0.54 -6.03 5.83
N ILE A 8 -1.26 -7.14 5.64
CA ILE A 8 -2.04 -7.39 4.42
C ILE A 8 -3.13 -6.33 4.26
N THR A 9 -3.81 -5.93 5.33
CA THR A 9 -4.83 -4.88 5.29
C THR A 9 -4.24 -3.54 4.85
N ILE A 10 -3.10 -3.13 5.42
CA ILE A 10 -2.40 -1.91 5.00
C ILE A 10 -2.03 -2.00 3.52
N TYR A 11 -1.37 -3.08 3.10
CA TYR A 11 -0.94 -3.26 1.71
C TYR A 11 -2.13 -3.25 0.75
N TYR A 12 -3.24 -3.88 1.14
CA TYR A 12 -4.47 -3.92 0.37
C TYR A 12 -4.99 -2.49 0.09
N GLN A 13 -5.11 -1.66 1.13
CA GLN A 13 -5.62 -0.30 1.01
C GLN A 13 -4.62 0.65 0.32
N ALA A 14 -3.32 0.52 0.61
CA ALA A 14 -2.28 1.42 0.11
C ALA A 14 -1.87 1.13 -1.34
N ILE A 15 -1.91 -0.13 -1.78
CA ILE A 15 -1.39 -0.54 -3.09
C ILE A 15 -2.44 -1.26 -3.92
N ARG A 16 -3.04 -2.33 -3.41
CA ARG A 16 -3.90 -3.19 -4.24
C ARG A 16 -5.16 -2.48 -4.72
N VAL A 17 -5.87 -1.79 -3.83
CA VAL A 17 -7.07 -1.01 -4.18
C VAL A 17 -6.75 0.06 -5.23
N PRO A 18 -5.77 0.97 -5.02
CA PRO A 18 -5.45 1.99 -6.01
C PRO A 18 -4.92 1.40 -7.32
N TYR A 19 -4.14 0.32 -7.27
CA TYR A 19 -3.71 -0.41 -8.47
C TYR A 19 -4.90 -0.96 -9.28
N MET A 20 -5.84 -1.62 -8.60
CA MET A 20 -7.07 -2.14 -9.23
C MET A 20 -7.95 -1.00 -9.76
N ARG A 21 -8.00 0.14 -9.07
CA ARG A 21 -8.74 1.32 -9.53
C ARG A 21 -8.16 1.89 -10.83
N GLU A 22 -6.84 1.91 -10.97
CA GLU A 22 -6.20 2.33 -12.22
C GLU A 22 -6.42 1.33 -13.36
N ILE A 23 -6.42 0.03 -13.07
CA ILE A 23 -6.62 -1.02 -14.10
C ILE A 23 -8.09 -1.19 -14.50
N CYS A 24 -9.01 -1.14 -13.55
CA CYS A 24 -10.45 -1.39 -13.76
C CYS A 24 -11.28 -0.10 -13.83
N GLY A 25 -10.65 1.07 -13.84
CA GLY A 25 -11.33 2.36 -13.87
C GLY A 25 -12.06 2.63 -15.19
N PRO A 26 -12.98 3.61 -15.22
CA PRO A 26 -13.79 3.93 -16.41
C PRO A 26 -12.98 4.38 -17.64
N LEU A 27 -11.70 4.74 -17.46
CA LEU A 27 -10.75 5.07 -18.54
C LEU A 27 -10.09 3.83 -19.18
N GLN A 28 -10.55 2.62 -18.84
CA GLN A 28 -10.01 1.36 -19.39
C GLN A 28 -10.17 1.27 -20.91
N SER A 29 -11.16 1.94 -21.51
CA SER A 29 -11.29 2.01 -22.97
C SER A 29 -10.12 2.71 -23.66
N GLU A 30 -9.38 3.56 -22.94
CA GLU A 30 -8.23 4.31 -23.46
C GLU A 30 -6.88 3.72 -23.01
N THR A 31 -6.87 2.98 -21.90
CA THR A 31 -5.64 2.43 -21.30
C THR A 31 -5.39 1.02 -21.83
N ASN A 32 -4.58 0.93 -22.88
CA ASN A 32 -4.14 -0.36 -23.42
C ASN A 32 -3.42 -1.18 -22.33
N MET A 33 -3.92 -2.38 -22.02
CA MET A 33 -3.28 -3.32 -21.06
C MET A 33 -1.83 -3.67 -21.43
N LEU A 34 -1.41 -3.44 -22.68
CA LEU A 34 -0.02 -3.59 -23.12
C LEU A 34 0.90 -2.46 -22.61
N LYS A 35 0.36 -1.39 -22.00
CA LYS A 35 1.09 -0.23 -21.48
C LYS A 35 1.04 -0.11 -19.96
N LEU A 36 1.12 -1.23 -19.24
CA LEU A 36 1.16 -1.24 -17.77
C LEU A 36 2.54 -0.89 -17.17
N GLY A 37 3.59 -0.84 -17.98
CA GLY A 37 4.96 -0.55 -17.53
C GLY A 37 5.06 0.67 -16.59
N PRO A 38 4.54 1.85 -16.96
CA PRO A 38 4.56 3.03 -16.08
C PRO A 38 3.83 2.82 -14.74
N LEU A 39 2.74 2.05 -14.73
CA LEU A 39 2.02 1.72 -13.51
C LEU A 39 2.84 0.80 -12.60
N HIS A 40 3.53 -0.19 -13.18
CA HIS A 40 4.42 -1.07 -12.41
C HIS A 40 5.62 -0.31 -11.84
N GLU A 41 6.21 0.61 -12.60
CA GLU A 41 7.25 1.52 -12.08
C GLU A 41 6.75 2.40 -10.93
N LYS A 42 5.50 2.86 -11.01
CA LYS A 42 4.86 3.62 -9.93
C LYS A 42 4.69 2.76 -8.67
N VAL A 43 4.27 1.50 -8.81
CA VAL A 43 4.16 0.55 -7.69
C VAL A 43 5.53 0.30 -7.06
N LYS A 44 6.56 0.00 -7.86
CA LYS A 44 7.93 -0.19 -7.38
C LYS A 44 8.46 1.02 -6.63
N SER A 45 8.30 2.20 -7.21
CA SER A 45 8.71 3.47 -6.59
C SER A 45 8.00 3.72 -5.26
N HIS A 46 6.70 3.38 -5.18
CA HIS A 46 5.94 3.52 -3.94
C HIS A 46 6.37 2.52 -2.87
N LEU A 47 6.63 1.27 -3.25
CA LEU A 47 7.17 0.24 -2.36
C LEU A 47 8.53 0.67 -1.80
N HIS A 48 9.44 1.20 -2.63
CA HIS A 48 10.71 1.74 -2.14
C HIS A 48 10.53 2.84 -1.08
N LYS A 49 9.55 3.73 -1.26
CA LYS A 49 9.24 4.78 -0.26
C LYS A 49 8.77 4.17 1.05
N ILE A 50 7.86 3.20 1.00
CA ILE A 50 7.33 2.53 2.20
C ILE A 50 8.41 1.73 2.92
N ILE A 51 9.31 1.06 2.18
CA ILE A 51 10.45 0.32 2.74
C ILE A 51 11.42 1.27 3.44
N ALA A 52 11.70 2.43 2.83
CA ALA A 52 12.59 3.45 3.41
C ALA A 52 11.98 4.16 4.61
N ASP A 53 10.66 4.40 4.58
CA ASP A 53 9.91 5.07 5.63
C ASP A 53 8.54 4.38 5.86
N PRO A 54 8.48 3.35 6.73
CA PRO A 54 7.22 2.65 7.03
C PRO A 54 6.23 3.52 7.83
N ASP A 55 6.67 4.64 8.41
CA ASP A 55 5.78 5.55 9.11
C ASP A 55 4.83 6.30 8.16
N LEU A 56 5.08 6.28 6.85
CA LEU A 56 4.11 6.71 5.83
C LEU A 56 2.74 5.99 5.96
N LEU A 57 2.73 4.78 6.53
CA LEU A 57 1.53 3.96 6.72
C LEU A 57 1.24 3.62 8.18
N LEU A 58 2.17 3.92 9.09
CA LEU A 58 2.09 3.55 10.51
C LEU A 58 2.12 4.76 11.45
N SER A 59 2.39 5.96 10.96
CA SER A 59 2.36 7.19 11.77
C SER A 59 0.93 7.53 12.20
N PRO A 60 0.73 8.07 13.41
CA PRO A 60 -0.57 8.63 13.81
C PRO A 60 -1.02 9.78 12.89
N ASP A 61 -0.09 10.49 12.26
CA ASP A 61 -0.34 11.64 11.37
C ASP A 61 -0.29 11.24 9.88
N MET A 62 -0.45 9.96 9.56
CA MET A 62 -0.44 9.49 8.18
C MET A 62 -1.52 10.18 7.33
N SER A 63 -1.19 10.43 6.06
CA SER A 63 -2.11 10.97 5.07
C SER A 63 -2.29 9.97 3.93
N TYR A 64 -3.52 9.84 3.43
CA TYR A 64 -3.78 9.04 2.23
C TYR A 64 -3.04 9.60 0.99
N GLU A 65 -2.72 10.89 0.98
CA GLU A 65 -2.01 11.55 -0.12
C GLU A 65 -0.60 10.97 -0.32
N THR A 66 0.05 10.58 0.78
CA THR A 66 1.39 10.00 0.77
C THR A 66 1.38 8.48 0.97
N GLY A 67 0.36 7.94 1.64
CA GLY A 67 0.24 6.51 1.92
C GLY A 67 -0.39 5.70 0.79
N SER A 68 -1.36 6.26 0.06
CA SER A 68 -1.96 5.59 -1.11
C SER A 68 -1.07 5.72 -2.34
N LEU A 69 -0.96 4.66 -3.13
CA LEU A 69 -0.29 4.65 -4.44
C LEU A 69 -0.82 5.74 -5.38
N ASP A 70 -2.13 5.99 -5.38
CA ASP A 70 -2.78 6.97 -6.25
C ASP A 70 -3.02 8.33 -5.57
N GLY A 71 -2.61 8.47 -4.31
CA GLY A 71 -2.83 9.66 -3.49
C GLY A 71 -4.30 9.96 -3.18
N LYS A 72 -5.23 9.02 -3.43
CA LYS A 72 -6.65 9.16 -3.11
C LYS A 72 -6.96 8.52 -1.76
N LEU A 73 -8.13 8.90 -1.21
CA LEU A 73 -8.69 8.28 -0.03
C LEU A 73 -8.71 6.75 -0.15
N TRP A 74 -8.32 6.09 0.93
CA TRP A 74 -8.46 4.65 1.10
C TRP A 74 -9.93 4.25 0.97
N GLU A 75 -10.17 3.07 0.42
CA GLU A 75 -11.53 2.56 0.24
C GLU A 75 -12.19 2.22 1.58
N MET A 76 -11.39 1.79 2.56
CA MET A 76 -11.84 1.56 3.93
C MET A 76 -10.89 2.26 4.93
N PRO A 77 -11.08 3.57 5.17
CA PRO A 77 -10.28 4.31 6.14
C PRO A 77 -10.34 3.70 7.55
N GLU A 78 -11.48 3.11 7.92
CA GLU A 78 -11.72 2.46 9.22
C GLU A 78 -10.78 1.28 9.45
N ALA A 79 -10.44 0.55 8.38
CA ALA A 79 -9.51 -0.57 8.46
C ALA A 79 -8.10 -0.06 8.83
N ILE A 80 -7.68 1.06 8.23
CA ILE A 80 -6.41 1.69 8.53
C ILE A 80 -6.40 2.24 9.97
N TYR A 81 -7.48 2.86 10.43
CA TYR A 81 -7.59 3.31 11.82
C TYR A 81 -7.52 2.16 12.82
N ALA A 82 -8.19 1.04 12.53
CA ALA A 82 -8.12 -0.16 13.37
C ALA A 82 -6.68 -0.70 13.47
N VAL A 83 -5.93 -0.68 12.36
CA VAL A 83 -4.51 -1.03 12.35
C VAL A 83 -3.69 -0.11 13.27
N LEU A 84 -3.88 1.20 13.19
CA LEU A 84 -3.18 2.14 14.07
C LEU A 84 -3.51 1.91 15.55
N GLN A 85 -4.76 1.59 15.87
CA GLN A 85 -5.16 1.23 17.24
C GLN A 85 -4.50 -0.07 17.73
N CYS A 86 -4.24 -1.02 16.83
CA CYS A 86 -3.54 -2.26 17.16
C CYS A 86 -2.02 -2.08 17.26
N LYS A 87 -1.42 -1.06 16.61
CA LYS A 87 0.04 -0.82 16.57
C LYS A 87 0.73 -0.92 17.95
N PRO A 88 0.21 -0.32 19.06
CA PRO A 88 0.86 -0.39 20.37
C PRO A 88 1.00 -1.82 20.92
N GLN A 89 0.16 -2.76 20.45
CA GLN A 89 0.18 -4.16 20.87
C GLN A 89 1.01 -5.05 19.93
N LEU A 90 1.52 -4.48 18.83
CA LEU A 90 2.21 -5.19 17.75
C LEU A 90 3.63 -4.59 17.57
N PRO A 91 4.57 -4.88 18.48
CA PRO A 91 5.90 -4.24 18.50
C PRO A 91 6.75 -4.55 17.25
N HIS A 92 6.41 -5.60 16.51
CA HIS A 92 7.10 -6.01 15.28
C HIS A 92 6.35 -5.63 14.00
N LEU A 93 5.32 -4.80 14.07
CA LEU A 93 4.52 -4.44 12.90
C LEU A 93 5.34 -3.70 11.83
N SER A 94 6.15 -2.72 12.23
CA SER A 94 7.00 -1.96 11.30
C SER A 94 8.01 -2.83 10.56
N PRO A 95 8.88 -3.63 11.23
CA PRO A 95 9.82 -4.49 10.52
C PRO A 95 9.12 -5.58 9.68
N LEU A 96 7.93 -6.05 10.10
CA LEU A 96 7.15 -6.99 9.29
C LEU A 96 6.60 -6.33 8.03
N LEU A 97 6.08 -5.10 8.12
CA LEU A 97 5.62 -4.34 6.95
C LEU A 97 6.77 -4.13 5.96
N VAL A 98 7.94 -3.73 6.45
CA VAL A 98 9.14 -3.58 5.61
C VAL A 98 9.49 -4.89 4.92
N SER A 99 9.61 -6.00 5.67
CA SER A 99 9.92 -7.31 5.09
C SER A 99 8.88 -7.75 4.06
N PHE A 100 7.59 -7.50 4.31
CA PHE A 100 6.52 -7.82 3.38
C PHE A 100 6.62 -6.99 2.11
N CYS A 101 6.85 -5.69 2.22
CA CYS A 101 7.01 -4.79 1.09
C CYS A 101 8.27 -5.11 0.27
N THR A 102 9.38 -5.50 0.91
CA THR A 102 10.58 -5.98 0.22
C THR A 102 10.28 -7.23 -0.60
N GLY A 103 9.64 -8.24 -0.01
CA GLY A 103 9.26 -9.46 -0.74
C GLY A 103 8.24 -9.18 -1.84
N ALA A 104 7.32 -8.23 -1.64
CA ALA A 104 6.40 -7.81 -2.69
C ALA A 104 7.15 -7.12 -3.84
N LEU A 105 8.11 -6.24 -3.53
CA LEU A 105 8.92 -5.52 -4.52
C LEU A 105 9.70 -6.47 -5.43
N GLU A 106 10.31 -7.52 -4.88
CA GLU A 106 10.99 -8.58 -5.65
C GLU A 106 10.09 -9.24 -6.70
N THR A 107 8.77 -9.24 -6.51
CA THR A 107 7.81 -9.80 -7.50
C THR A 107 7.47 -8.83 -8.64
N TRP A 108 7.79 -7.54 -8.49
CA TRP A 108 7.58 -6.51 -9.49
C TRP A 108 8.83 -6.19 -10.33
N GLU A 109 9.99 -6.70 -9.93
CA GLU A 109 11.26 -6.64 -10.66
C GLU A 109 11.32 -7.67 -11.79
#